data_AF-I7LVV4-F1
#
_entry.id   AF-I7LVV4-F1
#
_cell.length_a   1.000
_cell.length_b   1.000
_cell.length_c   1.000
_cell.angle_alpha   90.00
_cell.angle_beta   90.00
_cell.angle_gamma   90.00
#
_symmetry.space_group_name_H-M   'P 1'
#
loop_
_entity.id
_entity.type
_entity.pdbx_description
1 polymer ?
#
loop_
_entity_poly.entity_id
_entity_poly.type
_entity_poly.pdbx_seq_one_letter_code
_entity_poly.pdbx_strand_id
1 'polypeptide(L)'
;MGNSGLRKLLFAGDIVESPYRSLSDIKVINLDKEEVFLGDLTANKYAIVVNTGSQNPNFKQQINELNQFKQENKDKLEILAFPCNQFYNEPSNFKTIKDSYSSLVQFPVFQKVEVNGSYMHPLYKFLKRHSSLYNYKLLNGAKITEDFSKFLINTKGEVVSFYAASTPLSQIQKDLDTLKATQN
;
A
#
# COMPACT_ATOMS: atom_id res chain seq x y z
N MET A 1 19.07 8.14 -38.14
CA MET A 1 20.09 7.77 -37.13
C MET A 1 20.39 9.04 -36.34
N GLY A 2 20.24 9.18 -35.03
CA GLY A 2 19.77 8.35 -33.94
C GLY A 2 19.94 9.23 -32.71
N ASN A 3 18.86 9.53 -31.99
CA ASN A 3 18.93 10.17 -30.66
C ASN A 3 17.80 9.68 -29.75
N SER A 4 17.40 8.41 -29.93
CA SER A 4 16.40 7.73 -29.09
C SER A 4 17.01 6.94 -27.92
N GLY A 5 18.34 6.88 -27.82
CA GLY A 5 19.03 5.96 -26.90
C GLY A 5 19.48 6.57 -25.57
N LEU A 6 19.60 7.90 -25.46
CA LEU A 6 20.32 8.55 -24.35
C LEU A 6 19.44 9.02 -23.17
N ARG A 7 18.11 8.92 -23.26
CA ARG A 7 17.22 9.23 -22.12
C ARG A 7 16.88 8.02 -21.24
N LYS A 8 17.33 6.81 -21.61
CA LYS A 8 17.09 5.57 -20.84
C LYS A 8 18.16 5.25 -19.79
N LEU A 9 19.22 6.06 -19.70
CA LEU A 9 20.22 5.98 -18.65
C LEU A 9 19.96 7.11 -17.65
N LEU A 10 19.82 6.78 -16.35
CA LEU A 10 19.78 7.68 -15.18
C LEU A 10 18.43 7.97 -14.48
N PHE A 11 17.37 7.18 -14.66
CA PHE A 11 16.27 7.16 -13.68
C PHE A 11 16.26 5.83 -12.94
N ALA A 12 16.97 5.75 -11.82
CA ALA A 12 17.01 4.56 -10.96
C ALA A 12 15.68 4.30 -10.21
N GLY A 13 14.76 5.25 -10.22
CA GLY A 13 13.45 5.18 -9.55
C GLY A 13 12.27 5.20 -10.52
N ASP A 14 11.08 4.92 -10.00
CA ASP A 14 9.82 4.92 -10.73
C ASP A 14 9.31 6.34 -11.00
N ILE A 15 8.60 6.52 -12.12
CA ILE A 15 7.83 7.75 -12.39
C ILE A 15 6.53 7.67 -11.58
N VAL A 16 6.37 8.59 -10.61
CA VAL A 16 5.28 8.58 -9.63
C VAL A 16 4.42 9.85 -9.70
N GLU A 17 4.17 10.35 -10.90
CA GLU A 17 3.18 11.42 -11.09
C GLU A 17 1.79 10.91 -10.69
N SER A 18 1.11 11.69 -9.85
CA SER A 18 -0.23 11.36 -9.35
C SER A 18 -1.09 12.63 -9.32
N PRO A 19 -2.32 12.60 -9.86
CA PRO A 19 -3.27 13.71 -9.72
C PRO A 19 -3.93 13.73 -8.33
N TYR A 20 -3.84 12.64 -7.57
CA TYR A 20 -4.52 12.49 -6.30
C TYR A 20 -3.80 13.25 -5.18
N ARG A 21 -4.61 13.91 -4.34
CA ARG A 21 -4.15 14.58 -3.12
C ARG A 21 -4.61 13.87 -1.85
N SER A 22 -5.62 13.02 -1.95
CA SER A 22 -6.13 12.20 -0.86
C SER A 22 -6.34 10.76 -1.33
N LEU A 23 -6.15 9.82 -0.42
CA LEU A 23 -6.52 8.42 -0.59
C LEU A 23 -8.00 8.26 -0.96
N SER A 24 -8.85 9.15 -0.42
CA SER A 24 -10.31 9.04 -0.54
C SER A 24 -10.82 9.13 -1.97
N ASP A 25 -10.09 9.81 -2.86
CA ASP A 25 -10.44 10.01 -4.27
C ASP A 25 -10.10 8.80 -5.15
N ILE A 26 -9.39 7.81 -4.60
CA ILE A 26 -8.82 6.70 -5.37
C ILE A 26 -9.81 5.53 -5.40
N LYS A 27 -10.12 5.09 -6.62
CA LYS A 27 -10.90 3.88 -6.90
C LYS A 27 -10.00 2.65 -6.98
N VAL A 28 -10.52 1.53 -6.50
CA VAL A 28 -9.88 0.22 -6.55
C VAL A 28 -10.93 -0.86 -6.81
N ILE A 29 -10.48 -2.03 -7.27
CA ILE A 29 -11.35 -3.18 -7.51
C ILE A 29 -11.17 -4.16 -6.35
N ASN A 30 -12.25 -4.58 -5.69
CA ASN A 30 -12.22 -5.56 -4.60
C ASN A 30 -12.15 -7.02 -5.13
N LEU A 31 -12.06 -8.01 -4.23
CA LEU A 31 -12.07 -9.43 -4.60
C LEU A 31 -13.44 -9.98 -5.07
N ASP A 32 -14.48 -9.15 -5.05
CA ASP A 32 -15.79 -9.42 -5.68
C ASP A 32 -15.91 -8.74 -7.05
N LYS A 33 -14.82 -8.12 -7.53
CA LYS A 33 -14.72 -7.38 -8.81
C LYS A 33 -15.56 -6.12 -8.87
N GLU A 34 -15.91 -5.56 -7.72
CA GLU A 34 -16.62 -4.30 -7.61
C GLU A 34 -15.62 -3.15 -7.50
N GLU A 35 -15.93 -2.05 -8.18
CA GLU A 35 -15.18 -0.81 -8.03
C GLU A 35 -15.67 -0.08 -6.77
N VAL A 36 -14.75 0.25 -5.88
CA VAL A 36 -15.03 0.96 -4.62
C VAL A 36 -14.07 2.13 -4.46
N PHE A 37 -14.54 3.22 -3.84
CA PHE A 37 -13.66 4.29 -3.40
C PHE A 37 -13.00 3.91 -2.08
N LEU A 38 -11.70 4.18 -1.95
CA LEU A 38 -11.01 3.96 -0.68
C LEU A 38 -11.56 4.86 0.44
N GLY A 39 -12.10 6.03 0.09
CA GLY A 39 -12.73 6.95 1.06
C GLY A 39 -13.94 6.34 1.77
N ASP A 40 -14.72 5.48 1.12
CA ASP A 40 -15.88 4.83 1.72
C ASP A 40 -15.46 3.88 2.86
N LEU A 41 -14.25 3.33 2.78
CA LEU A 41 -13.72 2.38 3.75
C LEU A 41 -12.96 3.08 4.89
N THR A 42 -12.38 4.25 4.60
CA THR A 42 -11.47 4.99 5.50
C THR A 42 -12.04 6.30 6.05
N ALA A 43 -13.32 6.59 5.81
CA ALA A 43 -13.96 7.81 6.29
C ALA A 43 -13.76 8.00 7.81
N ASN A 44 -13.08 9.10 8.19
CA ASN A 44 -12.72 9.43 9.58
C ASN A 44 -11.85 8.38 10.30
N LYS A 45 -11.17 7.51 9.54
CA LYS A 45 -10.24 6.50 10.07
C LYS A 45 -8.83 6.78 9.59
N TYR A 46 -7.86 6.40 10.40
CA TYR A 46 -6.51 6.17 9.89
C TYR A 46 -6.53 4.94 8.98
N ALA A 47 -5.57 4.81 8.07
CA ALA A 47 -5.45 3.60 7.27
C ALA A 47 -4.01 3.09 7.18
N ILE A 48 -3.85 1.76 7.16
CA ILE A 48 -2.64 1.10 6.70
C ILE A 48 -2.89 0.55 5.31
N VAL A 49 -2.17 1.05 4.30
CA VAL A 49 -2.12 0.43 2.99
C VAL A 49 -0.91 -0.51 2.92
N VAL A 50 -1.13 -1.78 2.59
CA VAL A 50 -0.08 -2.81 2.60
C VAL A 50 -0.08 -3.61 1.30
N ASN A 51 1.09 -3.79 0.67
CA ASN A 51 1.22 -4.77 -0.40
C ASN A 51 1.42 -6.17 0.18
N THR A 52 0.79 -7.19 -0.41
CA THR A 52 0.83 -8.55 0.14
C THR A 52 1.23 -9.59 -0.92
N GLY A 53 1.75 -10.72 -0.44
CA GLY A 53 2.06 -11.90 -1.24
C GLY A 53 1.66 -13.18 -0.50
N SER A 54 0.59 -13.84 -0.93
CA SER A 54 0.03 -15.04 -0.25
C SER A 54 0.95 -16.27 -0.18
N GLN A 55 1.96 -16.35 -1.04
CA GLN A 55 2.99 -17.40 -1.06
C GLN A 55 4.27 -17.01 -0.30
N ASN A 56 4.31 -15.79 0.26
CA ASN A 56 5.42 -15.37 1.10
C ASN A 56 5.52 -16.31 2.33
N PRO A 57 6.70 -16.83 2.70
CA PRO A 57 6.84 -17.74 3.85
C PRO A 57 6.30 -17.18 5.16
N ASN A 58 6.34 -15.86 5.33
CA ASN A 58 5.86 -15.17 6.52
C ASN A 58 4.40 -14.69 6.42
N PHE A 59 3.67 -15.07 5.35
CA PHE A 59 2.33 -14.56 5.06
C PHE A 59 1.36 -14.72 6.24
N LYS A 60 1.24 -15.93 6.79
CA LYS A 60 0.34 -16.20 7.91
C LYS A 60 0.68 -15.38 9.15
N GLN A 61 1.98 -15.26 9.46
CA GLN A 61 2.43 -14.46 10.60
C GLN A 61 2.06 -12.99 10.40
N GLN A 62 2.41 -12.41 9.25
CA GLN A 62 2.12 -11.00 8.95
C GLN A 62 0.61 -10.70 8.95
N ILE A 63 -0.22 -11.60 8.39
CA ILE A 63 -1.68 -11.43 8.42
C ILE A 63 -2.23 -11.50 9.85
N ASN A 64 -1.74 -12.42 10.69
CA ASN A 64 -2.16 -12.51 12.09
C ASN A 64 -1.79 -11.24 12.88
N GLU A 65 -0.57 -10.73 12.69
CA GLU A 65 -0.13 -9.47 13.32
C GLU A 65 -0.99 -8.28 12.87
N LEU A 66 -1.31 -8.19 11.57
CA LEU A 66 -2.19 -7.14 11.04
C LEU A 66 -3.63 -7.26 11.57
N ASN A 67 -4.18 -8.47 11.68
CA ASN A 67 -5.50 -8.68 12.28
C ASN A 67 -5.54 -8.22 13.74
N GLN A 68 -4.52 -8.59 14.52
CA GLN A 68 -4.41 -8.14 15.91
C GLN A 68 -4.33 -6.62 15.99
N PHE A 69 -3.50 -5.99 15.15
CA PHE A 69 -3.35 -4.54 15.11
C PHE A 69 -4.66 -3.82 14.73
N LYS A 70 -5.41 -4.37 13.78
CA LYS A 70 -6.77 -3.91 13.44
C LYS A 70 -7.71 -4.05 14.63
N GLN A 71 -7.70 -5.20 15.32
CA GLN A 71 -8.54 -5.46 16.49
C GLN A 71 -8.25 -4.48 17.64
N GLU A 72 -6.98 -4.18 17.90
CA GLU A 72 -6.55 -3.25 18.95
C GLU A 72 -6.99 -1.80 18.65
N ASN A 73 -6.97 -1.39 17.38
CA ASN A 73 -7.36 -0.04 16.96
C ASN A 73 -8.84 0.11 16.59
N LYS A 74 -9.59 -1.00 16.49
CA LYS A 74 -11.05 -1.05 16.26
C LYS A 74 -11.47 -0.19 15.05
N ASP A 75 -12.52 0.61 15.22
CA ASP A 75 -13.12 1.44 14.16
C ASP A 75 -12.27 2.67 13.81
N LYS A 76 -11.18 2.94 14.53
CA LYS A 76 -10.33 4.13 14.29
C LYS A 76 -9.29 3.90 13.20
N LEU A 77 -9.05 2.65 12.81
CA LEU A 77 -8.04 2.27 11.83
C LEU A 77 -8.63 1.26 10.84
N GLU A 78 -8.35 1.43 9.55
CA GLU A 78 -8.62 0.41 8.53
C GLU A 78 -7.32 -0.15 7.95
N ILE A 79 -7.31 -1.43 7.57
CA ILE A 79 -6.19 -2.02 6.82
C ILE A 79 -6.68 -2.32 5.41
N LEU A 80 -5.89 -1.94 4.40
CA LEU A 80 -6.22 -2.08 2.99
C LEU A 80 -5.11 -2.90 2.33
N ALA A 81 -5.41 -4.15 2.00
CA ALA A 81 -4.42 -5.10 1.49
C ALA A 81 -4.47 -5.24 -0.04
N PHE A 82 -3.31 -5.08 -0.67
CA PHE A 82 -3.13 -5.10 -2.12
C PHE A 82 -2.17 -6.23 -2.52
N PRO A 83 -2.70 -7.37 -2.97
CA PRO A 83 -1.89 -8.45 -3.52
C PRO A 83 -0.97 -7.94 -4.64
N CYS A 84 0.27 -8.41 -4.68
CA CYS A 84 1.27 -8.02 -5.67
C CYS A 84 2.21 -9.18 -6.00
N ASN A 85 2.42 -9.46 -7.29
CA ASN A 85 3.33 -10.53 -7.71
C ASN A 85 4.70 -10.03 -8.19
N GLN A 86 5.04 -8.75 -8.01
CA GLN A 86 6.35 -8.23 -8.41
C GLN A 86 7.51 -8.76 -7.55
N PHE A 87 7.18 -9.47 -6.46
CA PHE A 87 8.10 -10.15 -5.55
C PHE A 87 7.95 -11.69 -5.60
N TYR A 88 7.27 -12.21 -6.63
CA TYR A 88 7.08 -13.64 -6.93
C TYR A 88 6.31 -14.46 -5.88
N ASN A 89 5.56 -13.78 -5.01
CA ASN A 89 4.86 -14.40 -3.90
C ASN A 89 3.33 -14.31 -4.02
N GLU A 90 2.77 -14.04 -5.20
CA GLU A 90 1.31 -13.94 -5.36
C GLU A 90 0.82 -14.64 -6.64
N PRO A 91 -0.12 -15.59 -6.57
CA PRO A 91 -0.64 -16.28 -7.75
C PRO A 91 -1.16 -15.33 -8.84
N SER A 92 -1.23 -15.84 -10.07
CA SER A 92 -1.85 -15.10 -11.18
C SER A 92 -3.36 -15.26 -11.25
N ASN A 93 -3.88 -16.39 -10.75
CA ASN A 93 -5.29 -16.68 -10.80
C ASN A 93 -6.06 -15.96 -9.69
N PHE A 94 -7.08 -15.17 -10.08
CA PHE A 94 -7.91 -14.40 -9.18
C PHE A 94 -8.63 -15.25 -8.12
N LYS A 95 -9.14 -16.43 -8.49
CA LYS A 95 -9.81 -17.34 -7.54
C LYS A 95 -8.83 -17.84 -6.49
N THR A 96 -7.63 -18.24 -6.89
CA THR A 96 -6.58 -18.68 -5.97
C THR A 96 -6.16 -17.56 -4.99
N ILE A 97 -6.04 -16.33 -5.49
CA ILE A 97 -5.83 -15.16 -4.61
C ILE A 97 -6.97 -15.09 -3.61
N LYS A 98 -8.24 -14.97 -4.08
CA LYS A 98 -9.40 -14.85 -3.19
C LYS A 98 -9.44 -15.95 -2.11
N ASP A 99 -9.26 -17.20 -2.50
CA ASP A 99 -9.26 -18.35 -1.60
C ASP A 99 -8.14 -18.25 -0.54
N SER A 100 -6.97 -17.70 -0.88
CA SER A 100 -5.84 -17.54 0.05
C SER A 100 -6.11 -16.53 1.17
N TYR A 101 -6.98 -15.54 0.92
CA TYR A 101 -7.28 -14.48 1.89
C TYR A 101 -8.59 -14.72 2.65
N SER A 102 -9.60 -15.34 2.03
CA SER A 102 -11.01 -15.34 2.50
C SER A 102 -11.24 -15.79 3.94
N SER A 103 -10.39 -16.65 4.51
CA SER A 103 -10.53 -17.14 5.89
C SER A 103 -9.47 -16.60 6.86
N LEU A 104 -8.55 -15.76 6.39
CA LEU A 104 -7.38 -15.34 7.17
C LEU A 104 -7.39 -13.85 7.51
N VAL A 105 -8.05 -13.00 6.72
CA VAL A 105 -8.05 -11.54 6.94
C VAL A 105 -9.35 -11.05 7.57
N GLN A 106 -9.24 -9.99 8.39
CA GLN A 106 -10.38 -9.29 8.99
C GLN A 106 -10.54 -7.86 8.42
N PHE A 107 -10.01 -7.63 7.22
CA PHE A 107 -9.95 -6.33 6.58
C PHE A 107 -10.03 -6.46 5.05
N PRO A 108 -10.40 -5.39 4.32
CA PRO A 108 -10.52 -5.42 2.86
C PRO A 108 -9.25 -5.86 2.13
N VAL A 109 -9.43 -6.77 1.18
CA VAL A 109 -8.40 -7.18 0.21
C VAL A 109 -8.89 -6.85 -1.19
N PHE A 110 -7.99 -6.34 -2.02
CA PHE A 110 -8.29 -5.87 -3.35
C PHE A 110 -7.73 -6.78 -4.44
N GLN A 111 -8.08 -6.47 -5.68
CA GLN A 111 -7.46 -7.09 -6.84
C GLN A 111 -5.95 -6.86 -6.82
N LYS A 112 -5.22 -7.84 -7.38
CA LYS A 112 -3.78 -7.73 -7.57
C LYS A 112 -3.41 -6.48 -8.37
N VAL A 113 -2.40 -5.76 -7.90
CA VAL A 113 -1.87 -4.54 -8.54
C VAL A 113 -0.36 -4.64 -8.74
N GLU A 114 0.17 -3.78 -9.61
CA GLU A 114 1.60 -3.49 -9.66
C GLU A 114 1.93 -2.30 -8.76
N VAL A 115 2.98 -2.43 -7.96
CA VAL A 115 3.44 -1.41 -7.01
C VAL A 115 4.66 -0.64 -7.51
N ASN A 116 5.34 -1.14 -8.54
CA ASN A 116 6.52 -0.56 -9.18
C ASN A 116 6.34 -0.48 -10.70
N GLY A 117 7.21 0.29 -11.37
CA GLY A 117 7.35 0.27 -12.83
C GLY A 117 6.27 1.03 -13.61
N SER A 118 6.24 0.80 -14.93
CA SER A 118 5.39 1.54 -15.87
C SER A 118 3.90 1.26 -15.72
N TYR A 119 3.53 0.07 -15.27
CA TYR A 119 2.13 -0.34 -15.04
C TYR A 119 1.70 -0.20 -13.57
N MET A 120 2.50 0.48 -12.76
CA MET A 120 2.18 0.77 -11.36
C MET A 120 0.78 1.38 -11.23
N HIS A 121 0.00 0.82 -10.32
CA HIS A 121 -1.35 1.28 -10.04
C HIS A 121 -1.34 2.74 -9.56
N PRO A 122 -2.32 3.58 -9.94
CA PRO A 122 -2.37 4.99 -9.53
C PRO A 122 -2.30 5.20 -8.01
N LEU A 123 -2.84 4.25 -7.23
CA LEU A 123 -2.67 4.21 -5.78
C LEU A 123 -1.19 4.23 -5.37
N TYR A 124 -0.36 3.34 -5.91
CA TYR A 124 1.06 3.27 -5.52
C TYR A 124 1.88 4.44 -6.05
N LYS A 125 1.45 5.08 -7.16
CA LYS A 125 2.00 6.38 -7.58
C LYS A 125 1.73 7.45 -6.53
N PHE A 126 0.48 7.58 -6.07
CA PHE A 126 0.09 8.47 -4.97
C PHE A 126 0.90 8.18 -3.69
N LEU A 127 0.92 6.93 -3.23
CA LEU A 127 1.60 6.54 -2.00
C LEU A 127 3.09 6.86 -2.02
N LYS A 128 3.78 6.51 -3.11
CA LYS A 128 5.22 6.80 -3.26
C LYS A 128 5.48 8.29 -3.36
N ARG A 129 4.66 9.03 -4.12
CA ARG A 129 4.82 10.47 -4.35
C ARG A 129 4.78 11.27 -3.05
N HIS A 130 3.96 10.85 -2.10
CA HIS A 130 3.69 11.56 -0.86
C HIS A 130 4.37 10.92 0.35
N SER A 131 5.37 10.05 0.15
CA SER A 131 6.13 9.43 1.25
C SER A 131 7.62 9.71 1.15
N SER A 132 8.38 9.17 2.11
CA SER A 132 9.85 9.17 2.11
C SER A 132 10.47 8.44 0.92
N LEU A 133 9.68 7.70 0.12
CA LEU A 133 10.15 7.09 -1.13
C LEU A 133 10.33 8.11 -2.24
N TYR A 134 9.70 9.29 -2.18
CA TYR A 134 9.85 10.29 -3.23
C TYR A 134 11.14 11.11 -3.08
N ASN A 135 11.94 11.14 -4.13
CA ASN A 135 13.13 11.97 -4.21
C ASN A 135 12.83 13.25 -5.00
N TYR A 136 12.71 14.38 -4.28
CA TYR A 136 12.44 15.69 -4.87
C TYR A 136 13.53 16.19 -5.84
N LYS A 137 14.78 15.73 -5.69
CA LYS A 137 15.88 16.14 -6.57
C LYS A 137 15.86 15.39 -7.89
N LEU A 138 15.52 14.10 -7.85
CA LEU A 138 15.48 13.22 -9.03
C LEU A 138 14.08 13.12 -9.66
N LEU A 139 13.07 13.71 -9.01
CA LEU A 139 11.67 13.69 -9.41
C LEU A 139 11.14 12.26 -9.64
N ASN A 140 11.56 11.31 -8.82
CA ASN A 140 11.18 9.90 -8.93
C ASN A 140 10.90 9.26 -7.56
N GLY A 141 10.24 8.09 -7.57
CA GLY A 141 9.99 7.29 -6.38
C GLY A 141 10.94 6.10 -6.29
N ALA A 142 11.49 5.83 -5.11
CA ALA A 142 12.20 4.60 -4.84
C ALA A 142 11.27 3.38 -5.03
N LYS A 143 11.85 2.27 -5.50
CA LYS A 143 11.12 1.02 -5.67
C LYS A 143 10.82 0.37 -4.32
N ILE A 144 9.64 -0.20 -4.20
CA ILE A 144 9.33 -1.15 -3.13
C ILE A 144 9.99 -2.46 -3.52
N THR A 145 10.72 -3.10 -2.60
CA THR A 145 11.56 -4.26 -2.90
C THR A 145 11.06 -5.57 -2.27
N GLU A 146 9.97 -5.51 -1.51
CA GLU A 146 9.49 -6.63 -0.69
C GLU A 146 7.97 -6.61 -0.52
N ASP A 147 7.40 -7.78 -0.20
CA ASP A 147 6.04 -7.87 0.31
C ASP A 147 5.93 -7.20 1.68
N PHE A 148 4.71 -6.86 2.09
CA PHE A 148 4.39 -6.33 3.41
C PHE A 148 5.03 -4.98 3.74
N SER A 149 5.41 -4.19 2.73
CA SER A 149 5.66 -2.77 2.96
C SER A 149 4.33 -2.06 3.24
N LYS A 150 4.36 -1.09 4.13
CA LYS A 150 3.15 -0.47 4.70
C LYS A 150 3.23 1.05 4.55
N PHE A 151 2.08 1.68 4.33
CA PHE A 151 1.93 3.13 4.35
C PHE A 151 0.89 3.50 5.39
N LEU A 152 1.24 4.42 6.29
CA LEU A 152 0.27 5.01 7.23
C LEU A 152 -0.36 6.24 6.60
N ILE A 153 -1.68 6.27 6.61
CA ILE A 153 -2.52 7.34 6.09
C ILE A 153 -3.30 7.96 7.23
N ASN A 154 -3.37 9.28 7.29
CA ASN A 154 -4.16 9.99 8.29
C ASN A 154 -5.66 10.03 7.95
N THR A 155 -6.46 10.55 8.87
CA THR A 155 -7.93 10.69 8.73
C THR A 155 -8.38 11.63 7.60
N LYS A 156 -7.48 12.44 7.03
CA LYS A 156 -7.73 13.29 5.84
C LYS A 156 -7.38 12.57 4.52
N GLY A 157 -6.89 11.33 4.60
CA GLY A 157 -6.44 10.56 3.46
C GLY A 157 -5.03 10.95 2.97
N GLU A 158 -4.25 11.67 3.77
CA GLU A 158 -2.88 12.07 3.42
C GLU A 158 -1.87 11.01 3.88
N VAL A 159 -0.84 10.76 3.08
CA VAL A 159 0.25 9.85 3.44
C VAL A 159 1.10 10.47 4.54
N VAL A 160 1.30 9.73 5.63
CA VAL A 160 2.14 10.15 6.75
C VAL A 160 3.53 9.53 6.65
N SER A 161 3.58 8.19 6.50
CA SER A 161 4.82 7.43 6.60
C SER A 161 4.80 6.20 5.70
N PHE A 162 6.00 5.78 5.28
CA PHE A 162 6.28 4.49 4.67
C PHE A 162 7.08 3.63 5.63
N TYR A 163 6.78 2.33 5.69
CA TYR A 163 7.44 1.36 6.54
C TYR A 163 7.82 0.11 5.73
N ALA A 164 9.04 -0.37 5.98
CA ALA A 164 9.53 -1.64 5.46
C ALA A 164 8.79 -2.82 6.12
N ALA A 165 8.85 -4.00 5.51
CA ALA A 165 8.21 -5.22 6.02
C ALA A 165 8.66 -5.57 7.44
N SER A 166 9.94 -5.33 7.73
CA SER A 166 10.59 -5.58 9.02
C SER A 166 10.27 -4.57 10.11
N THR A 167 9.56 -3.47 9.80
CA THR A 167 9.16 -2.50 10.82
C THR A 167 8.10 -3.12 11.74
N PRO A 168 8.34 -3.16 13.07
CA PRO A 168 7.37 -3.70 14.01
C PRO A 168 6.10 -2.85 14.05
N LEU A 169 4.93 -3.49 14.15
CA LEU A 169 3.65 -2.78 14.29
C LEU A 169 3.58 -1.91 15.56
N SER A 170 4.33 -2.24 16.61
CA SER A 170 4.46 -1.40 17.80
C SER A 170 5.11 -0.04 17.51
N GLN A 171 5.97 0.06 16.50
CA GLN A 171 6.51 1.34 16.06
C GLN A 171 5.44 2.15 15.31
N ILE A 172 4.67 1.50 14.43
CA ILE A 172 3.55 2.13 13.73
C ILE A 172 2.49 2.62 14.72
N GLN A 173 2.24 1.86 15.80
CA GLN A 173 1.33 2.27 16.88
C GLN A 173 1.78 3.57 17.55
N LYS A 174 3.09 3.71 17.85
CA LYS A 174 3.62 4.95 18.46
C LYS A 174 3.44 6.16 17.56
N ASP A 175 3.69 5.99 16.27
CA ASP A 175 3.50 7.07 15.29
C ASP A 175 2.01 7.44 15.19
N LEU A 176 1.12 6.44 15.16
CA LEU A 176 -0.32 6.63 15.16
C LEU A 176 -0.80 7.38 16.42
N ASP A 177 -0.29 7.05 17.61
CA ASP A 177 -0.67 7.72 18.85
C ASP A 177 -0.14 9.15 18.92
N THR A 178 1.03 9.41 18.36
CA THR A 178 1.58 10.77 18.20
C THR A 178 0.68 11.63 17.30
N LEU A 179 0.20 11.06 16.19
CA LEU A 179 -0.74 11.75 15.29
C LEU A 179 -2.06 12.09 16.01
N LYS A 180 -2.61 11.15 16.78
CA LYS A 180 -3.86 11.38 17.55
C LYS A 180 -3.68 12.51 18.57
N ALA A 181 -2.51 12.57 19.22
CA ALA A 181 -2.23 13.60 20.21
C ALA A 181 -2.08 15.01 19.61
N THR A 182 -1.70 15.12 18.33
CA THR A 182 -1.50 16.41 17.65
C THR A 182 -2.78 16.95 17.01
N GLN A 183 -3.86 16.15 16.94
CA GLN A 183 -5.16 16.53 16.37
C GLN A 183 -6.21 16.93 17.42
N ASN A 184 -5.87 16.82 18.71
CA ASN A 184 -6.65 17.33 19.85
C ASN A 184 -6.02 18.62 20.37
#